data_AF-A0A831JE91-F1
#
_entry.id   AF-A0A831JE91-F1
#
_cell.length_a   1.000
_cell.length_b   1.000
_cell.length_c   1.000
_cell.angle_alpha   90.00
_cell.angle_beta   90.00
_cell.angle_gamma   90.00
#
_symmetry.space_group_name_H-M   'P 1'
#
loop_
_entity.id
_entity.type
_entity.pdbx_description
1 polymer ?
#
loop_
_entity_poly.entity_id
_entity_poly.type
_entity_poly.pdbx_seq_one_letter_code
_entity_poly.pdbx_strand_id
1 'polypeptide(L)'
;MGIILWIIFGALVGWVASMIMKTDAEQGALLNIAVGIVGAVIGGWLMSVIGASGVGGFNLYSFVVALIGACVLIAIVKALRR
;
A
#
# COMPACT_ATOMS: atom_id res chain seq x y z
N MET A 1 -1.90 -12.57 -11.46
CA MET A 1 -1.12 -12.97 -10.26
C MET A 1 -1.98 -13.91 -9.43
N GLY A 2 -1.44 -15.03 -8.94
CA GLY A 2 -2.20 -15.89 -8.02
C GLY A 2 -2.55 -15.13 -6.74
N ILE A 3 -3.71 -15.43 -6.13
CA ILE A 3 -4.23 -14.74 -4.93
C ILE A 3 -3.19 -14.71 -3.80
N ILE A 4 -2.42 -15.80 -3.64
CA ILE A 4 -1.36 -15.93 -2.63
C ILE A 4 -0.25 -14.90 -2.84
N LEU A 5 0.24 -14.73 -4.08
CA LEU A 5 1.29 -13.75 -4.41
C LEU A 5 0.83 -12.31 -4.17
N TRP A 6 -0.44 -12.03 -4.42
CA TRP A 6 -1.01 -10.70 -4.18
C TRP A 6 -1.09 -10.37 -2.69
N ILE A 7 -1.46 -11.34 -1.85
CA ILE A 7 -1.46 -11.17 -0.39
C ILE A 7 -0.03 -10.97 0.13
N ILE A 8 0.94 -11.77 -0.33
CA ILE A 8 2.35 -11.62 0.07
C ILE A 8 2.90 -10.25 -0.34
N PHE A 9 2.57 -9.80 -1.56
CA PHE A 9 2.96 -8.48 -2.05
C PHE A 9 2.33 -7.36 -1.23
N GLY A 10 1.03 -7.46 -0.93
CA GLY A 10 0.34 -6.51 -0.06
C GLY A 10 0.95 -6.47 1.34
N ALA A 11 1.27 -7.63 1.93
CA ALA A 11 1.95 -7.71 3.22
C ALA A 11 3.29 -6.96 3.22
N LEU A 12 4.10 -7.17 2.19
CA LEU A 12 5.39 -6.50 2.00
C LEU A 12 5.23 -4.99 1.85
N VAL A 13 4.34 -4.54 0.95
CA VAL A 13 4.09 -3.12 0.72
C VAL A 13 3.62 -2.43 1.98
N GLY A 14 2.62 -3.00 2.66
CA GLY A 14 2.03 -2.40 3.85
C GLY A 14 3.01 -2.36 5.02
N TRP A 15 3.85 -3.38 5.18
CA TRP A 15 4.93 -3.36 6.18
C TRP A 15 6.00 -2.31 5.89
N VAL A 16 6.40 -2.16 4.63
CA VAL A 16 7.36 -1.10 4.27
C VAL A 16 6.73 0.29 4.45
N ALA A 17 5.45 0.45 4.11
CA ALA A 17 4.71 1.70 4.33
C ALA A 17 4.61 2.05 5.82
N SER A 18 4.34 1.05 6.68
CA SER A 18 4.24 1.25 8.13
C SER A 18 5.57 1.70 8.73
N MET A 19 6.70 1.13 8.27
CA MET A 19 8.05 1.56 8.65
C MET A 19 8.35 2.99 8.25
N ILE A 20 8.00 3.38 7.02
CA ILE A 20 8.21 4.75 6.54
C ILE A 20 7.37 5.74 7.36
N MET A 21 6.12 5.38 7.64
CA MET A 21 5.19 6.24 8.37
C MET A 21 5.31 6.14 9.89
N LYS A 22 6.24 5.33 10.42
CA LYS A 22 6.41 5.07 11.86
C LYS A 22 5.09 4.67 12.53
N THR A 23 4.39 3.71 11.94
CA THR A 23 3.12 3.14 12.45
C THR A 23 3.18 1.64 12.72
N ASP A 24 4.34 0.99 12.55
CA ASP A 24 4.47 -0.47 12.71
C ASP A 24 4.00 -0.96 14.07
N ALA A 25 4.31 -0.22 15.13
CA ALA A 25 3.95 -0.57 16.50
C ALA A 25 2.43 -0.62 16.73
N GLU A 26 1.65 0.08 15.91
CA GLU A 26 0.19 0.15 16.03
C GLU A 26 -0.54 -0.74 15.00
N GLN A 27 0.09 -1.07 13.88
CA GLN A 27 -0.56 -1.77 12.77
C GLN A 27 -0.46 -3.31 12.88
N GLY A 28 0.68 -3.87 13.31
CA GLY A 28 0.83 -5.33 13.33
C GLY A 28 0.64 -6.00 11.95
N ALA A 29 0.68 -7.33 11.89
CA ALA A 29 0.73 -8.05 10.61
C ALA A 29 -0.58 -7.95 9.78
N LEU A 30 -1.74 -8.03 10.43
CA LEU A 30 -3.05 -8.00 9.76
C LEU A 30 -3.37 -6.62 9.16
N LEU A 31 -3.13 -5.52 9.89
CA LEU A 31 -3.36 -4.20 9.30
C LEU A 31 -2.34 -3.88 8.22
N ASN A 32 -1.10 -4.34 8.32
CA ASN A 32 -0.12 -4.15 7.24
C ASN A 32 -0.60 -4.81 5.93
N ILE A 33 -1.12 -6.04 5.99
CA ILE A 33 -1.70 -6.69 4.81
C ILE A 33 -2.88 -5.87 4.26
N ALA A 34 -3.81 -5.45 5.13
CA ALA A 34 -4.98 -4.67 4.71
C ALA A 34 -4.57 -3.31 4.09
N VAL A 35 -3.65 -2.59 4.73
CA VAL A 35 -3.10 -1.32 4.27
C VAL A 35 -2.36 -1.47 2.95
N GLY A 36 -1.62 -2.56 2.75
CA GLY A 36 -0.96 -2.85 1.49
C GLY A 36 -1.95 -3.14 0.36
N ILE A 37 -3.02 -3.89 0.63
CA ILE A 37 -4.08 -4.17 -0.36
C ILE A 37 -4.84 -2.89 -0.73
N VAL A 38 -5.33 -2.15 0.27
CA VAL A 38 -6.07 -0.89 0.06
C VAL A 38 -5.16 0.18 -0.55
N GLY A 39 -3.91 0.24 -0.11
CA GLY A 39 -2.87 1.12 -0.64
C GLY A 39 -2.54 0.84 -2.10
N ALA A 40 -2.52 -0.43 -2.52
CA ALA A 40 -2.36 -0.80 -3.94
C ALA A 40 -3.52 -0.29 -4.81
N VAL A 41 -4.75 -0.35 -4.29
CA VAL A 41 -5.94 0.18 -5.00
C VAL A 41 -5.87 1.70 -5.09
N ILE A 42 -5.57 2.39 -3.98
CA ILE A 42 -5.45 3.86 -3.94
C ILE A 42 -4.30 4.35 -4.83
N GLY A 43 -3.15 3.68 -4.77
CA GLY A 43 -1.98 3.97 -5.60
C GLY A 43 -2.28 3.78 -7.08
N GLY A 44 -2.94 2.67 -7.44
CA GLY A 44 -3.36 2.42 -8.82
C GLY A 44 -4.33 3.50 -9.33
N TRP A 45 -5.27 3.94 -8.50
CA TRP A 45 -6.18 5.03 -8.83
C TRP A 45 -5.44 6.36 -9.02
N LEU A 46 -4.51 6.72 -8.12
CA LEU A 46 -3.66 7.91 -8.23
C LEU A 46 -2.87 7.93 -9.55
N MET A 47 -2.27 6.80 -9.93
CA MET A 47 -1.52 6.69 -11.18
C MET A 47 -2.43 6.81 -12.41
N SER A 48 -3.65 6.26 -12.33
CA SER A 48 -4.64 6.39 -13.40
C SER A 48 -5.07 7.85 -13.64
N VAL A 49 -5.13 8.68 -12.59
CA VAL A 49 -5.50 10.10 -12.72
C VAL A 49 -4.42 10.90 -13.45
N ILE A 50 -3.15 10.54 -13.28
CA ILE A 50 -2.01 11.20 -13.94
C ILE A 50 -1.67 10.58 -15.32
N GLY A 51 -2.52 9.70 -15.85
CA GLY A 51 -2.32 9.04 -17.14
C GLY A 51 -1.23 7.97 -17.14
N ALA A 52 -0.81 7.50 -15.97
CA ALA A 52 0.21 6.47 -15.81
C ALA A 52 -0.43 5.10 -15.53
N SER A 53 0.32 4.03 -15.80
CA SER A 53 -0.13 2.67 -15.58
C SER A 53 -0.38 2.39 -14.08
N GLY A 54 -1.45 1.67 -13.75
CA GLY A 54 -1.73 1.27 -12.37
C GLY A 54 -0.87 0.10 -11.89
N VAL A 55 -1.30 -0.53 -10.79
CA VAL A 55 -0.73 -1.77 -10.27
C VAL A 55 -1.10 -2.94 -11.20
N GLY A 56 -0.18 -3.37 -12.06
CA GLY A 56 -0.41 -4.43 -13.05
C GLY A 56 0.19 -5.79 -12.68
N GLY A 57 1.05 -5.88 -11.66
CA GLY A 57 1.68 -7.15 -11.29
C GLY A 57 2.73 -7.04 -10.18
N PHE A 58 3.47 -8.13 -9.95
CA PHE A 58 4.61 -8.19 -9.03
C PHE A 58 5.86 -7.58 -9.69
N ASN A 59 5.86 -6.26 -9.82
CA ASN A 59 6.95 -5.48 -10.42
C ASN A 59 7.34 -4.32 -9.50
N LEU A 60 8.59 -3.85 -9.61
CA LEU A 60 9.10 -2.74 -8.80
C LEU A 60 8.25 -1.47 -8.97
N TYR A 61 7.77 -1.22 -10.19
CA TYR A 61 6.84 -0.12 -10.47
C TYR A 61 5.55 -0.21 -9.64
N SER A 62 4.87 -1.36 -9.70
CA SER A 62 3.67 -1.62 -8.93
C SER A 62 3.91 -1.56 -7.42
N PHE A 63 5.12 -1.90 -6.97
CA PHE A 63 5.50 -1.81 -5.56
C PHE A 63 5.58 -0.36 -5.11
N VAL A 64 6.27 0.49 -5.88
CA VAL A 64 6.37 1.93 -5.59
C VAL A 64 5.00 2.59 -5.62
N VAL A 65 4.16 2.27 -6.62
CA VAL A 65 2.79 2.80 -6.72
C VAL A 65 1.95 2.40 -5.52
N ALA A 66 1.96 1.12 -5.14
CA ALA A 66 1.22 0.64 -3.99
C ALA A 66 1.77 1.21 -2.67
N LEU A 67 3.08 1.41 -2.57
CA LEU A 67 3.73 2.05 -1.42
C LEU A 67 3.30 3.50 -1.26
N ILE A 68 3.25 4.26 -2.35
CA ILE A 68 2.74 5.65 -2.35
C ILE A 68 1.29 5.67 -1.87
N GLY A 69 0.43 4.81 -2.43
CA GLY A 69 -0.97 4.72 -2.02
C GLY A 69 -1.16 4.30 -0.55
N ALA A 70 -0.35 3.35 -0.07
CA ALA A 70 -0.35 2.92 1.33
C ALA A 70 0.12 4.05 2.27
N CYS A 71 1.16 4.78 1.91
CA CYS A 71 1.62 5.97 2.63
C CYS A 71 0.51 7.03 2.73
N VAL A 72 -0.18 7.31 1.63
CA VAL A 72 -1.32 8.25 1.62
C VAL A 72 -2.44 7.76 2.54
N LEU A 73 -2.79 6.48 2.49
CA LEU A 73 -3.81 5.90 3.37
C LEU A 73 -3.44 6.06 4.85
N ILE A 74 -2.20 5.71 5.23
CA ILE A 74 -1.72 5.85 6.61
C ILE A 74 -1.74 7.31 7.04
N ALA A 75 -1.34 8.24 6.16
CA ALA A 75 -1.35 9.67 6.45
C ALA A 75 -2.77 10.19 6.72
N ILE A 76 -3.76 9.76 5.92
CA ILE A 76 -5.18 10.11 6.14
C ILE A 76 -5.68 9.54 7.47
N VAL A 77 -5.40 8.26 7.75
CA VAL A 77 -5.81 7.63 9.01
C VAL A 77 -5.19 8.35 10.21
N LYS A 78 -3.89 8.70 10.12
CA LYS A 78 -3.21 9.50 11.15
C LYS A 78 -3.83 10.88 11.34
N ALA A 79 -4.21 11.54 10.24
CA ALA A 79 -4.85 12.86 10.30
C ALA A 79 -6.24 12.80 10.95
N LEU A 80 -7.01 11.74 10.69
CA LEU A 80 -8.36 11.56 11.27
C LEU A 80 -8.35 11.06 12.73
N ARG A 81 -7.29 10.36 13.14
CA ARG A 81 -7.15 9.85 14.51
C ARG A 81 -6.55 10.88 15.48
N ARG A 82 -6.17 12.06 14.97
CA ARG A 82 -5.61 13.17 15.72
C ARG A 82 -6.71 14.15 16.13
#